data_AF-A0AAN7C1K6-F1
#
_entry.id   AF-A0AAN7C1K6-F1
#
_cell.length_a   1.000
_cell.length_b   1.000
_cell.length_c   1.000
_cell.angle_alpha   90.00
_cell.angle_beta   90.00
_cell.angle_gamma   90.00
#
_symmetry.space_group_name_H-M   'P 1'
#
loop_
_entity.id
_entity.type
_entity.pdbx_description
1 polymer ?
#
loop_
_entity_poly.entity_id
_entity_poly.type
_entity_poly.pdbx_seq_one_letter_code
_entity_poly.pdbx_strand_id
1 'polypeptide(L)'
;MRPRFLQPGVCAVATLLGRAAGACLDGGSQDTINQLLQQGGPNTVVSLCPGATIPITDSIVFTAPGQEISTEGYPTDDTRATIIIQPGSNATVAIRGNWQDRVRVLNVQIDGNRPNAGPLGGDALLEMGGGTTGQTVSHAVVKNTRSWSCLHLIASGQDDNPCRNATITFNTVGPCGTEGVDETGRGLWADGLSIECTATTVTDNSVTGATDGGIVIFGSPGSTFLRNTITSSDTQRQFGAINMVDPNYNGNYSGVVVSDNIITGTGNGFIELGIGMGSQVWSNPHPLNNFGPTTVTNNIFRGNVGFSIVINGWEDGLSVTGNDVSHIHSPSSDFADASSCGSQQQAAFAANRQLVVYNPGAGTPLTLQPDFYELPANASNWLCLGHPLPTQQSFAPGALSVNAQTSTVVLLQNFRVQVQGDGNLVGYDTAGGEWTVKWASSRYSSNCGSDGSKCEVDFGGDGNLVLYDAQGPVWDSGTSGRGKTLVFYNAAPWVVVMGEEGQTLWTIADLS
;
A
#
# COMPACT_ATOMS: atom_id res chain seq x y z
N MET A 1 72.06 6.17 64.85
CA MET A 1 70.79 6.89 64.64
C MET A 1 69.97 6.14 63.60
N ARG A 2 68.82 5.63 64.05
CA ARG A 2 67.64 5.03 63.35
C ARG A 2 67.81 4.34 61.97
N PRO A 3 67.43 3.06 61.84
CA PRO A 3 67.12 2.45 60.56
C PRO A 3 65.68 2.80 60.13
N ARG A 4 65.45 3.04 58.83
CA ARG A 4 64.10 3.16 58.25
C ARG A 4 63.67 1.78 57.72
N PHE A 5 62.53 1.32 58.22
CA PHE A 5 61.83 0.12 57.81
C PHE A 5 61.31 0.24 56.36
N LEU A 6 61.51 -0.81 55.56
CA LEU A 6 60.78 -1.05 54.32
C LEU A 6 59.35 -1.51 54.68
N GLN A 7 58.34 -0.91 54.03
CA GLN A 7 56.98 -1.45 53.96
C GLN A 7 56.87 -2.44 52.78
N PRO A 8 56.07 -3.52 52.91
CA PRO A 8 55.82 -4.46 51.82
C PRO A 8 54.76 -3.92 50.85
N GLY A 9 54.98 -4.16 49.56
CA GLY A 9 54.08 -3.81 48.47
C GLY A 9 52.80 -4.63 48.50
N VAL A 10 51.67 -3.94 48.34
CA VAL A 10 50.36 -4.55 48.11
C VAL A 10 50.19 -4.68 46.60
N CYS A 11 50.30 -5.90 46.09
CA CYS A 11 49.83 -6.25 44.75
C CYS A 11 48.29 -6.19 44.77
N ALA A 12 47.71 -5.13 44.21
CA ALA A 12 46.29 -5.11 43.87
C ALA A 12 46.07 -6.05 42.68
N VAL A 13 45.57 -7.25 42.96
CA VAL A 13 44.97 -8.11 41.95
C VAL A 13 43.71 -7.39 41.49
N ALA A 14 43.78 -6.76 40.32
CA ALA A 14 42.61 -6.28 39.62
C ALA A 14 41.83 -7.51 39.16
N THR A 15 40.82 -7.90 39.93
CA THR A 15 39.80 -8.85 39.51
C THR A 15 39.08 -8.20 38.33
N LEU A 16 39.47 -8.57 37.10
CA LEU A 16 38.59 -8.38 35.95
C LEU A 16 37.32 -9.17 36.26
N LEU A 17 36.27 -8.47 36.65
CA LEU A 17 34.91 -8.99 36.57
C LEU A 17 34.60 -9.14 35.08
N GLY A 18 35.00 -10.28 34.52
CA GLY A 18 34.38 -10.78 33.30
C GLY A 18 32.91 -10.98 33.61
N ARG A 19 32.07 -10.06 33.14
CA ARG A 19 30.64 -10.33 32.99
C ARG A 19 30.55 -11.57 32.09
N ALA A 20 30.02 -12.66 32.63
CA ALA A 20 29.55 -13.76 31.80
C ALA A 20 28.61 -13.13 30.76
N ALA A 21 28.97 -13.22 29.48
CA ALA A 21 28.00 -13.01 28.42
C ALA A 21 26.87 -13.98 28.70
N GLY A 22 25.68 -13.46 29.03
CA GLY A 22 24.50 -14.30 29.14
C GLY A 22 24.34 -15.01 27.80
N ALA A 23 24.16 -16.33 27.84
CA ALA A 23 23.85 -17.09 26.63
C ALA A 23 22.65 -16.47 25.92
N CYS A 24 22.63 -16.53 24.59
CA CYS A 24 21.49 -16.11 23.80
C CYS A 24 20.20 -16.82 24.25
N LEU A 25 19.05 -16.19 23.97
CA LEU A 25 17.73 -16.71 24.28
C LEU A 25 17.26 -17.65 23.17
N ASP A 26 17.17 -18.95 23.45
CA ASP A 26 16.78 -20.00 22.48
C ASP A 26 15.26 -20.29 22.48
N GLY A 27 14.48 -19.58 23.30
CA GLY A 27 13.04 -19.74 23.43
C GLY A 27 12.44 -18.82 24.50
N GLY A 28 11.12 -18.80 24.65
CA GLY A 28 10.42 -17.94 25.60
C GLY A 28 9.24 -17.24 24.95
N SER A 29 8.79 -16.15 25.57
CA SER A 29 7.71 -15.29 25.07
C SER A 29 8.10 -13.81 25.18
N GLN A 30 7.18 -12.92 24.81
CA GLN A 30 7.34 -11.50 25.05
C GLN A 30 7.63 -11.18 26.53
N ASP A 31 7.07 -11.93 27.47
CA ASP A 31 7.25 -11.68 28.92
C ASP A 31 8.70 -11.89 29.33
N THR A 32 9.36 -12.91 28.77
CA THR A 32 10.77 -13.20 29.02
C THR A 32 11.65 -12.04 28.52
N ILE A 33 11.40 -11.56 27.30
CA ILE A 33 12.17 -10.46 26.72
C ILE A 33 11.89 -9.15 27.46
N ASN A 34 10.62 -8.85 27.76
CA ASN A 34 10.22 -7.65 28.50
C ASN A 34 10.85 -7.62 29.89
N GLN A 35 10.91 -8.76 30.59
CA GLN A 35 11.57 -8.84 31.88
C GLN A 35 13.08 -8.54 31.79
N LEU A 36 13.77 -9.05 30.76
CA LEU A 36 15.19 -8.77 30.53
C LEU A 36 15.44 -7.29 30.23
N LEU A 37 14.60 -6.68 29.39
CA LEU A 37 14.69 -5.24 29.08
C LEU A 37 14.45 -4.39 30.33
N GLN A 38 13.41 -4.69 31.10
CA GLN A 38 13.07 -3.95 32.32
C GLN A 38 14.18 -4.04 33.38
N GLN A 39 14.73 -5.24 33.59
CA GLN A 39 15.75 -5.47 34.63
C GLN A 39 17.12 -4.95 34.22
N GLY A 40 17.50 -5.08 32.95
CA GLY A 40 18.80 -4.63 32.47
C GLY A 40 18.89 -3.11 32.34
N GLY A 41 17.78 -2.42 32.02
CA GLY A 41 17.73 -0.97 31.86
C GLY A 41 18.49 -0.46 30.63
N PRO A 42 19.05 0.78 30.68
CA PRO A 42 19.67 1.41 29.52
C PRO A 42 20.82 0.59 28.91
N ASN A 43 20.88 0.55 27.58
CA ASN A 43 21.88 -0.18 26.79
C ASN A 43 21.90 -1.70 26.98
N THR A 44 20.81 -2.27 27.51
CA THR A 44 20.65 -3.74 27.59
C THR A 44 20.53 -4.33 26.20
N VAL A 45 21.28 -5.41 25.95
CA VAL A 45 21.15 -6.22 24.74
C VAL A 45 20.44 -7.51 25.11
N VAL A 46 19.29 -7.76 24.50
CA VAL A 46 18.62 -9.05 24.53
C VAL A 46 19.01 -9.79 23.25
N SER A 47 19.96 -10.71 23.39
CA SER A 47 20.47 -11.55 22.31
C SER A 47 19.62 -12.82 22.17
N LEU A 48 19.08 -13.09 20.99
CA LEU A 48 18.31 -14.29 20.63
C LEU A 48 19.23 -15.31 19.94
N CYS A 49 19.02 -16.61 20.13
CA CYS A 49 19.88 -17.61 19.48
C CYS A 49 19.58 -17.71 17.98
N PRO A 50 20.58 -17.99 17.11
CA PRO A 50 20.34 -18.23 15.70
C PRO A 50 19.34 -19.37 15.48
N GLY A 51 18.36 -19.15 14.62
CA GLY A 51 17.29 -20.10 14.32
C GLY A 51 16.20 -20.22 15.39
N ALA A 52 16.32 -19.54 16.53
CA ALA A 52 15.31 -19.56 17.58
C ALA A 52 13.99 -18.98 17.07
N THR A 53 12.86 -19.57 17.47
CA THR A 53 11.53 -19.03 17.22
C THR A 53 10.90 -18.64 18.55
N ILE A 54 10.60 -17.35 18.71
CA ILE A 54 9.98 -16.77 19.90
C ILE A 54 8.50 -16.51 19.60
N PRO A 55 7.58 -17.40 20.03
CA PRO A 55 6.15 -17.14 19.90
C PRO A 55 5.72 -16.03 20.85
N ILE A 56 4.94 -15.09 20.35
CA ILE A 56 4.38 -13.99 21.17
C ILE A 56 2.86 -13.92 21.03
N THR A 57 2.20 -13.51 22.11
CA THR A 57 0.76 -13.20 22.11
C THR A 57 0.48 -11.74 22.45
N ASP A 58 1.51 -10.97 22.79
CA ASP A 58 1.48 -9.54 23.11
C ASP A 58 2.85 -8.91 22.74
N SER A 59 2.95 -7.59 22.81
CA SER A 59 4.13 -6.84 22.35
C SER A 59 5.37 -7.01 23.24
N ILE A 60 6.53 -7.02 22.59
CA ILE A 60 7.81 -6.75 23.23
C ILE A 60 8.00 -5.22 23.28
N VAL A 61 8.31 -4.66 24.45
CA VAL A 61 8.35 -3.21 24.66
C VAL A 61 9.72 -2.80 25.18
N PHE A 62 10.42 -1.94 24.43
CA PHE A 62 11.61 -1.28 24.94
C PHE A 62 11.27 -0.33 26.09
N THR A 63 12.06 -0.36 27.15
CA THR A 63 11.78 0.38 28.40
C THR A 63 12.86 1.38 28.77
N ALA A 64 13.99 1.39 28.07
CA ALA A 64 15.07 2.32 28.33
C ALA A 64 15.90 2.64 27.07
N PRO A 65 16.58 3.80 27.04
CA PRO A 65 17.43 4.18 25.92
C PRO A 65 18.57 3.21 25.64
N GLY A 66 18.94 3.07 24.37
CA GLY A 66 20.10 2.29 23.91
C GLY A 66 19.89 0.78 23.87
N GLN A 67 18.72 0.30 24.31
CA GLN A 67 18.40 -1.11 24.35
C GLN A 67 18.39 -1.74 22.95
N GLU A 68 18.68 -3.03 22.88
CA GLU A 68 18.80 -3.76 21.64
C GLU A 68 18.10 -5.11 21.74
N ILE A 69 17.39 -5.47 20.68
CA ILE A 69 16.95 -6.84 20.42
C ILE A 69 17.68 -7.27 19.14
N SER A 70 18.43 -8.36 19.23
CA SER A 70 19.21 -8.87 18.10
C SER A 70 19.41 -10.38 18.15
N THR A 71 19.74 -10.99 17.01
CA THR A 71 20.22 -12.37 16.99
C THR A 71 21.72 -12.41 17.28
N GLU A 72 22.15 -13.36 18.12
CA GLU A 72 23.56 -13.59 18.45
C GLU A 72 24.39 -13.78 17.18
N GLY A 73 25.51 -13.08 17.08
CA GLY A 73 26.39 -13.13 15.91
C GLY A 73 25.92 -12.31 14.70
N TYR A 74 24.76 -11.65 14.78
CA TYR A 74 24.23 -10.76 13.74
C TYR A 74 24.17 -11.40 12.33
N PRO A 75 23.55 -12.59 12.17
CA PRO A 75 23.40 -13.21 10.86
C PRO A 75 22.60 -12.34 9.90
N THR A 76 22.92 -12.43 8.61
CA THR A 76 22.23 -11.70 7.53
C THR A 76 21.44 -12.62 6.60
N ASP A 77 21.45 -13.92 6.88
CA ASP A 77 20.72 -14.98 6.18
C ASP A 77 19.48 -15.41 7.00
N ASP A 78 18.93 -16.58 6.66
CA ASP A 78 17.72 -17.11 7.31
C ASP A 78 17.97 -17.70 8.71
N THR A 79 19.22 -17.69 9.20
CA THR A 79 19.53 -18.11 10.58
C THR A 79 19.23 -17.06 11.63
N ARG A 80 18.74 -15.87 11.24
CA ARG A 80 18.17 -14.89 12.18
C ARG A 80 17.07 -15.53 13.04
N ALA A 81 17.04 -15.22 14.33
CA ALA A 81 15.93 -15.58 15.20
C ALA A 81 14.62 -14.96 14.69
N THR A 82 13.50 -15.64 14.91
CA THR A 82 12.16 -15.20 14.49
C THR A 82 11.28 -14.89 15.69
N ILE A 83 10.72 -13.68 15.75
CA ILE A 83 9.64 -13.28 16.65
C ILE A 83 8.33 -13.39 15.86
N ILE A 84 7.39 -14.20 16.32
CA ILE A 84 6.16 -14.51 15.57
C ILE A 84 4.90 -14.40 16.41
N ILE A 85 3.92 -13.63 15.93
CA ILE A 85 2.60 -13.50 16.57
C ILE A 85 1.80 -14.80 16.42
N GLN A 86 1.29 -15.33 17.51
CA GLN A 86 0.51 -16.57 17.50
C GLN A 86 -0.96 -16.36 17.09
N PRO A 87 -1.57 -17.31 16.36
CA PRO A 87 -3.01 -17.28 16.09
C PRO A 87 -3.85 -17.16 17.37
N GLY A 88 -4.97 -16.44 17.28
CA GLY A 88 -5.83 -16.16 18.44
C GLY A 88 -5.35 -15.01 19.34
N SER A 89 -4.16 -14.44 19.09
CA SER A 89 -3.72 -13.20 19.73
C SER A 89 -4.48 -11.97 19.18
N ASN A 90 -4.63 -10.94 20.02
CA ASN A 90 -5.09 -9.61 19.61
C ASN A 90 -3.93 -8.63 19.30
N ALA A 91 -2.69 -9.09 19.31
CA ALA A 91 -1.54 -8.26 19.01
C ALA A 91 -1.44 -7.97 17.50
N THR A 92 -1.28 -6.69 17.15
CA THR A 92 -0.79 -6.28 15.83
C THR A 92 0.69 -5.92 15.87
N VAL A 93 1.16 -5.39 16.99
CA VAL A 93 2.55 -4.98 17.23
C VAL A 93 3.35 -6.11 17.87
N ALA A 94 4.42 -6.53 17.21
CA ALA A 94 5.38 -7.48 17.76
C ALA A 94 6.42 -6.79 18.64
N ILE A 95 6.97 -5.65 18.20
CA ILE A 95 7.96 -4.88 18.94
C ILE A 95 7.57 -3.41 18.94
N ARG A 96 7.62 -2.80 20.13
CA ARG A 96 7.36 -1.38 20.36
C ARG A 96 8.61 -0.68 20.90
N GLY A 97 9.12 0.26 20.11
CA GLY A 97 10.25 1.12 20.47
C GLY A 97 9.89 2.59 20.66
N ASN A 98 8.61 2.97 20.60
CA ASN A 98 8.22 4.37 20.71
C ASN A 98 8.80 5.01 21.99
N TRP A 99 9.20 6.29 21.90
CA TRP A 99 9.65 7.11 23.05
C TRP A 99 10.92 6.61 23.74
N GLN A 100 11.73 5.79 23.07
CA GLN A 100 13.00 5.30 23.61
C GLN A 100 14.17 5.67 22.69
N ASP A 101 15.07 6.51 23.18
CA ASP A 101 16.23 6.94 22.40
C ASP A 101 17.19 5.79 22.08
N ARG A 102 17.71 5.76 20.86
CA ARG A 102 18.79 4.86 20.44
C ARG A 102 18.48 3.37 20.63
N VAL A 103 17.21 2.98 20.65
CA VAL A 103 16.86 1.55 20.64
C VAL A 103 17.12 0.93 19.28
N ARG A 104 17.46 -0.36 19.28
CA ARG A 104 17.99 -1.05 18.11
C ARG A 104 17.31 -2.40 17.91
N VAL A 105 16.84 -2.63 16.69
CA VAL A 105 16.31 -3.92 16.24
C VAL A 105 17.20 -4.40 15.10
N LEU A 106 18.04 -5.40 15.37
CA LEU A 106 19.13 -5.78 14.47
C LEU A 106 19.07 -7.27 14.14
N ASN A 107 19.19 -7.62 12.86
CA ASN A 107 19.43 -9.01 12.45
C ASN A 107 18.41 -10.00 13.03
N VAL A 108 17.11 -9.65 12.99
CA VAL A 108 16.00 -10.46 13.53
C VAL A 108 14.88 -10.53 12.50
N GLN A 109 14.11 -11.62 12.51
CA GLN A 109 12.88 -11.76 11.72
C GLN A 109 11.68 -11.45 12.61
N ILE A 110 10.75 -10.66 12.10
CA ILE A 110 9.54 -10.21 12.78
C ILE A 110 8.37 -10.55 11.86
N ASP A 111 7.53 -11.47 12.32
CA ASP A 111 6.45 -12.05 11.54
C ASP A 111 5.11 -11.82 12.25
N GLY A 112 4.24 -11.00 11.65
CA GLY A 112 2.90 -10.78 12.17
C GLY A 112 1.97 -11.99 11.96
N ASN A 113 2.41 -12.99 11.19
CA ASN A 113 1.71 -14.25 10.95
C ASN A 113 0.32 -14.07 10.32
N ARG A 114 0.11 -12.99 9.56
CA ARG A 114 -1.18 -12.69 8.90
C ARG A 114 -1.83 -13.89 8.18
N PRO A 115 -1.10 -14.77 7.45
CA PRO A 115 -1.71 -15.93 6.80
C PRO A 115 -2.42 -16.91 7.75
N ASN A 116 -1.97 -17.02 9.01
CA ASN A 116 -2.53 -17.94 10.01
C ASN A 116 -3.30 -17.23 11.13
N ALA A 117 -2.92 -16.00 11.48
CA ALA A 117 -3.52 -15.20 12.54
C ALA A 117 -4.59 -14.23 12.03
N GLY A 118 -4.71 -14.06 10.71
CA GLY A 118 -5.66 -13.17 10.05
C GLY A 118 -5.30 -11.69 10.18
N PRO A 119 -5.92 -10.82 9.34
CA PRO A 119 -5.80 -9.37 9.45
C PRO A 119 -6.48 -8.85 10.72
N LEU A 120 -5.95 -7.76 11.28
CA LEU A 120 -6.45 -7.09 12.47
C LEU A 120 -6.13 -5.59 12.43
N GLY A 121 -7.10 -4.76 12.81
CA GLY A 121 -6.89 -3.31 12.93
C GLY A 121 -6.11 -2.97 14.20
N GLY A 122 -5.11 -2.10 14.09
CA GLY A 122 -4.24 -1.67 15.18
C GLY A 122 -3.03 -0.90 14.65
N ASP A 123 -1.96 -0.86 15.44
CA ASP A 123 -0.68 -0.24 15.07
C ASP A 123 0.15 -1.18 14.16
N ALA A 124 1.27 -0.67 13.62
CA ALA A 124 2.16 -1.41 12.73
C ALA A 124 2.87 -2.58 13.43
N LEU A 125 3.37 -3.55 12.65
CA LEU A 125 4.01 -4.74 13.19
C LEU A 125 5.28 -4.43 14.01
N LEU A 126 6.13 -3.55 13.48
CA LEU A 126 7.27 -2.98 14.18
C LEU A 126 7.02 -1.47 14.32
N GLU A 127 6.72 -1.06 15.55
CA GLU A 127 6.24 0.27 15.89
C GLU A 127 7.33 1.03 16.64
N MET A 128 7.93 2.02 15.98
CA MET A 128 9.14 2.72 16.40
C MET A 128 8.91 4.24 16.27
N GLY A 129 9.83 5.07 16.75
CA GLY A 129 9.70 6.53 16.70
C GLY A 129 9.09 7.16 17.96
N GLY A 130 8.14 8.09 17.80
CA GLY A 130 7.70 8.99 18.86
C GLY A 130 8.74 10.07 19.16
N GLY A 131 8.60 10.84 20.23
CA GLY A 131 9.56 11.89 20.59
C GLY A 131 10.90 11.32 21.04
N THR A 132 11.76 11.01 20.07
CA THR A 132 12.98 10.21 20.25
C THR A 132 14.08 10.60 19.24
N THR A 133 15.30 10.13 19.47
CA THR A 133 16.40 10.23 18.52
C THR A 133 17.20 8.93 18.35
N GLY A 134 17.71 8.70 17.14
CA GLY A 134 18.80 7.75 16.90
C GLY A 134 18.40 6.27 16.90
N GLN A 135 17.12 5.95 16.71
CA GLN A 135 16.67 4.55 16.64
C GLN A 135 17.21 3.85 15.38
N THR A 136 17.44 2.55 15.46
CA THR A 136 17.97 1.76 14.33
C THR A 136 17.14 0.51 14.10
N VAL A 137 16.77 0.28 12.84
CA VAL A 137 16.29 -1.02 12.35
C VAL A 137 17.18 -1.44 11.20
N SER A 138 17.95 -2.51 11.38
CA SER A 138 18.93 -2.91 10.37
C SER A 138 19.04 -4.41 10.20
N HIS A 139 19.21 -4.85 8.95
CA HIS A 139 19.32 -6.25 8.59
C HIS A 139 18.17 -7.12 9.12
N ALA A 140 16.99 -6.53 9.35
CA ALA A 140 15.81 -7.24 9.83
C ALA A 140 14.98 -7.78 8.66
N VAL A 141 14.19 -8.81 8.94
CA VAL A 141 13.10 -9.25 8.07
C VAL A 141 11.79 -8.86 8.74
N VAL A 142 10.94 -8.06 8.10
CA VAL A 142 9.67 -7.60 8.68
C VAL A 142 8.54 -7.93 7.71
N LYS A 143 7.65 -8.86 8.08
CA LYS A 143 6.67 -9.41 7.12
C LYS A 143 5.36 -9.81 7.77
N ASN A 144 4.36 -10.03 6.92
CA ASN A 144 3.03 -10.52 7.27
C ASN A 144 2.38 -9.71 8.39
N THR A 145 2.49 -8.38 8.35
CA THR A 145 1.79 -7.52 9.31
C THR A 145 0.30 -7.85 9.30
N ARG A 146 -0.29 -7.89 10.49
CA ARG A 146 -1.74 -8.07 10.60
C ARG A 146 -2.48 -6.76 10.31
N SER A 147 -1.77 -5.63 10.34
CA SER A 147 -2.35 -4.29 10.24
C SER A 147 -1.91 -3.54 8.99
N TRP A 148 -1.92 -2.21 9.05
CA TRP A 148 -1.74 -1.30 7.92
C TRP A 148 -0.28 -1.02 7.54
N SER A 149 0.72 -1.42 8.34
CA SER A 149 2.14 -1.27 7.98
C SER A 149 3.02 -2.35 8.61
N CYS A 150 4.10 -2.73 7.90
CA CYS A 150 5.13 -3.61 8.44
C CYS A 150 6.07 -2.86 9.41
N LEU A 151 6.56 -1.68 9.03
CA LEU A 151 7.40 -0.83 9.88
C LEU A 151 6.84 0.59 9.89
N HIS A 152 6.57 1.12 11.09
CA HIS A 152 6.23 2.53 11.25
C HIS A 152 7.23 3.24 12.15
N LEU A 153 7.76 4.36 11.64
CA LEU A 153 8.50 5.36 12.39
C LEU A 153 7.58 6.55 12.66
N ILE A 154 6.72 6.43 13.68
CA ILE A 154 5.69 7.42 13.99
C ILE A 154 6.31 8.75 14.45
N ALA A 155 5.67 9.87 14.09
CA ALA A 155 6.03 11.17 14.66
C ALA A 155 5.68 11.24 16.15
N SER A 156 6.15 12.28 16.82
CA SER A 156 5.80 12.56 18.22
C SER A 156 4.48 13.31 18.38
N GLY A 157 3.97 13.91 17.29
CA GLY A 157 2.92 14.95 17.36
C GLY A 157 3.36 16.23 18.08
N GLN A 158 4.66 16.40 18.35
CA GLN A 158 5.26 17.49 19.11
C GLN A 158 6.41 18.11 18.34
N ASP A 159 6.25 19.37 17.91
CA ASP A 159 7.26 20.09 17.12
C ASP A 159 8.58 20.34 17.89
N ASP A 160 8.51 20.46 19.22
CA ASP A 160 9.67 20.69 20.10
C ASP A 160 10.40 19.40 20.48
N ASN A 161 9.77 18.24 20.28
CA ASN A 161 10.37 16.93 20.48
C ASN A 161 10.02 15.97 19.34
N PRO A 162 10.48 16.23 18.10
CA PRO A 162 10.17 15.37 16.97
C PRO A 162 10.94 14.05 17.07
N CYS A 163 10.39 13.00 16.48
CA CYS A 163 11.18 11.84 16.12
C CYS A 163 12.26 12.23 15.12
N ARG A 164 13.53 11.84 15.34
CA ARG A 164 14.64 12.27 14.47
C ARG A 164 15.82 11.31 14.39
N ASN A 165 16.64 11.48 13.36
CA ASN A 165 17.94 10.80 13.19
C ASN A 165 17.86 9.27 13.24
N ALA A 166 16.76 8.67 12.75
CA ALA A 166 16.66 7.21 12.71
C ALA A 166 17.47 6.63 11.54
N THR A 167 17.81 5.34 11.63
CA THR A 167 18.55 4.60 10.59
C THR A 167 17.82 3.31 10.26
N ILE A 168 17.31 3.21 9.03
CA ILE A 168 16.54 2.07 8.51
C ILE A 168 17.27 1.51 7.30
N THR A 169 18.04 0.43 7.50
CA THR A 169 18.98 -0.04 6.47
C THR A 169 19.07 -1.54 6.28
N PHE A 170 19.27 -1.98 5.04
CA PHE A 170 19.50 -3.40 4.72
C PHE A 170 18.37 -4.34 5.18
N ASN A 171 17.15 -3.83 5.34
CA ASN A 171 16.02 -4.64 5.76
C ASN A 171 15.35 -5.31 4.55
N THR A 172 14.80 -6.49 4.77
CA THR A 172 13.86 -7.14 3.85
C THR A 172 12.46 -6.99 4.42
N VAL A 173 11.56 -6.35 3.68
CA VAL A 173 10.21 -6.01 4.15
C VAL A 173 9.18 -6.59 3.21
N GLY A 174 8.18 -7.24 3.80
CA GLY A 174 7.02 -7.79 3.11
C GLY A 174 7.07 -9.31 2.87
N PRO A 175 5.96 -9.89 2.37
CA PRO A 175 4.72 -9.19 1.99
C PRO A 175 4.01 -8.58 3.21
N CYS A 176 3.33 -7.45 3.04
CA CYS A 176 2.70 -6.72 4.15
C CYS A 176 1.18 -6.77 4.09
N GLY A 177 0.62 -6.45 2.92
CA GLY A 177 -0.82 -6.30 2.74
C GLY A 177 -1.42 -7.37 1.84
N THR A 178 -2.71 -7.22 1.58
CA THR A 178 -3.43 -7.99 0.56
C THR A 178 -4.32 -7.02 -0.19
N GLU A 179 -4.38 -7.12 -1.51
CA GLU A 179 -5.30 -6.30 -2.30
C GLU A 179 -6.76 -6.65 -1.97
N GLY A 180 -7.59 -5.62 -1.83
CA GLY A 180 -9.04 -5.74 -1.69
C GLY A 180 -9.52 -5.48 -0.26
N VAL A 181 -10.73 -5.98 0.03
CA VAL A 181 -11.43 -5.78 1.30
C VAL A 181 -11.82 -7.12 1.91
N ASP A 182 -12.01 -7.16 3.23
CA ASP A 182 -12.64 -8.31 3.88
C ASP A 182 -14.17 -8.33 3.70
N GLU A 183 -14.83 -9.35 4.26
CA GLU A 183 -16.30 -9.53 4.20
C GLU A 183 -17.10 -8.35 4.78
N THR A 184 -16.46 -7.50 5.59
CA THR A 184 -17.07 -6.30 6.18
C THR A 184 -16.79 -5.03 5.38
N GLY A 185 -16.07 -5.14 4.26
CA GLY A 185 -15.67 -4.02 3.41
C GLY A 185 -14.44 -3.27 3.92
N ARG A 186 -13.74 -3.77 4.94
CA ARG A 186 -12.52 -3.14 5.45
C ARG A 186 -11.33 -3.46 4.56
N GLY A 187 -10.57 -2.43 4.20
CA GLY A 187 -9.35 -2.54 3.41
C GLY A 187 -8.32 -3.48 4.02
N LEU A 188 -7.69 -4.29 3.17
CA LEU A 188 -6.65 -5.24 3.54
C LEU A 188 -5.25 -4.76 3.15
N TRP A 189 -5.15 -3.55 2.60
CA TRP A 189 -3.90 -2.98 2.16
C TRP A 189 -2.96 -2.68 3.33
N ALA A 190 -1.65 -2.72 3.04
CA ALA A 190 -0.65 -2.34 4.01
C ALA A 190 0.62 -1.80 3.34
N ASP A 191 1.24 -0.86 4.04
CA ASP A 191 2.52 -0.29 3.71
C ASP A 191 3.68 -1.25 4.02
N GLY A 192 4.78 -1.09 3.29
CA GLY A 192 6.07 -1.64 3.67
C GLY A 192 6.70 -0.82 4.81
N LEU A 193 7.12 0.40 4.48
CA LEU A 193 7.77 1.33 5.39
C LEU A 193 6.97 2.62 5.49
N SER A 194 6.62 3.05 6.70
CA SER A 194 5.90 4.29 6.96
C SER A 194 6.81 5.21 7.80
N ILE A 195 7.29 6.32 7.23
CA ILE A 195 8.38 7.11 7.79
C ILE A 195 7.95 8.56 8.04
N GLU A 196 7.82 8.94 9.31
CA GLU A 196 7.52 10.32 9.71
C GLU A 196 8.74 11.00 10.36
N CYS A 197 9.62 10.25 11.02
CA CYS A 197 10.79 10.78 11.70
C CYS A 197 11.71 11.63 10.80
N THR A 198 12.16 12.80 11.28
CA THR A 198 12.96 13.76 10.51
C THR A 198 14.45 13.40 10.49
N ALA A 199 15.22 13.95 9.55
CA ALA A 199 16.66 13.69 9.41
C ALA A 199 17.02 12.18 9.43
N THR A 200 16.13 11.35 8.90
CA THR A 200 16.22 9.89 8.93
C THR A 200 16.94 9.38 7.69
N THR A 201 17.74 8.33 7.85
CA THR A 201 18.35 7.62 6.72
C THR A 201 17.60 6.32 6.47
N VAL A 202 17.00 6.18 5.29
CA VAL A 202 16.31 4.97 4.82
C VAL A 202 17.01 4.49 3.56
N THR A 203 17.93 3.53 3.69
CA THR A 203 18.77 3.14 2.56
C THR A 203 18.96 1.64 2.42
N ASP A 204 19.09 1.18 1.17
CA ASP A 204 19.44 -0.20 0.84
C ASP A 204 18.43 -1.24 1.39
N ASN A 205 17.15 -0.87 1.53
CA ASN A 205 16.08 -1.80 1.92
C ASN A 205 15.45 -2.45 0.69
N SER A 206 14.97 -3.69 0.83
CA SER A 206 14.16 -4.39 -0.16
C SER A 206 12.73 -4.51 0.35
N VAL A 207 11.77 -3.92 -0.35
CA VAL A 207 10.33 -3.98 -0.05
C VAL A 207 9.63 -4.77 -1.15
N THR A 208 8.92 -5.83 -0.79
CA THR A 208 8.21 -6.68 -1.76
C THR A 208 6.77 -6.90 -1.33
N GLY A 209 5.81 -6.71 -2.24
CA GLY A 209 4.41 -7.02 -1.95
C GLY A 209 3.82 -6.16 -0.83
N ALA A 210 4.18 -4.88 -0.79
CA ALA A 210 3.30 -3.89 -0.20
C ALA A 210 2.08 -3.75 -1.13
N THR A 211 0.88 -3.59 -0.59
CA THR A 211 -0.32 -3.40 -1.42
C THR A 211 -0.88 -1.98 -1.31
N ASP A 212 -0.42 -1.22 -0.31
CA ASP A 212 -0.62 0.22 -0.23
C ASP A 212 0.65 0.95 -0.72
N GLY A 213 1.43 1.58 0.15
CA GLY A 213 2.73 2.18 -0.17
C GLY A 213 3.92 1.26 0.08
N GLY A 214 4.87 1.18 -0.85
CA GLY A 214 6.16 0.53 -0.58
C GLY A 214 6.94 1.26 0.52
N ILE A 215 7.12 2.56 0.32
CA ILE A 215 7.65 3.51 1.29
C ILE A 215 6.74 4.74 1.32
N VAL A 216 6.16 5.07 2.46
CA VAL A 216 5.35 6.26 2.66
C VAL A 216 6.14 7.27 3.48
N ILE A 217 6.30 8.48 2.95
CA ILE A 217 7.05 9.57 3.54
C ILE A 217 6.04 10.59 4.06
N PHE A 218 5.81 10.60 5.37
CA PHE A 218 4.88 11.53 6.01
C PHE A 218 5.61 12.82 6.38
N GLY A 219 5.88 13.68 5.39
CA GLY A 219 6.48 15.00 5.60
C GLY A 219 7.76 14.95 6.46
N SER A 220 8.78 14.23 6.02
CA SER A 220 9.94 13.85 6.84
C SER A 220 11.17 14.75 6.56
N PRO A 221 11.22 16.01 7.00
CA PRO A 221 12.23 16.97 6.55
C PRO A 221 13.65 16.52 6.88
N GLY A 222 14.57 16.77 5.94
CA GLY A 222 15.98 16.41 6.03
C GLY A 222 16.30 14.92 5.88
N SER A 223 15.29 14.07 5.61
CA SER A 223 15.48 12.62 5.48
C SER A 223 15.94 12.21 4.08
N THR A 224 16.60 11.05 4.01
CA THR A 224 17.14 10.50 2.76
C THR A 224 16.62 9.08 2.53
N PHE A 225 16.18 8.82 1.30
CA PHE A 225 15.59 7.57 0.83
C PHE A 225 16.38 7.09 -0.38
N LEU A 226 17.42 6.30 -0.12
CA LEU A 226 18.46 6.00 -1.09
C LEU A 226 18.56 4.51 -1.41
N ARG A 227 18.74 4.15 -2.69
CA ARG A 227 19.06 2.75 -3.08
C ARG A 227 18.11 1.68 -2.55
N ASN A 228 16.87 2.03 -2.26
CA ASN A 228 15.86 1.05 -1.89
C ASN A 228 15.34 0.35 -3.15
N THR A 229 15.00 -0.93 -3.02
CA THR A 229 14.34 -1.69 -4.08
C THR A 229 12.91 -1.97 -3.65
N ILE A 230 11.94 -1.50 -4.44
CA ILE A 230 10.51 -1.75 -4.23
C ILE A 230 10.01 -2.62 -5.38
N THR A 231 9.43 -3.77 -5.06
CA THR A 231 8.88 -4.72 -6.04
C THR A 231 7.43 -5.01 -5.70
N SER A 232 6.53 -4.92 -6.69
CA SER A 232 5.14 -5.35 -6.49
C SER A 232 5.05 -6.84 -6.17
N SER A 233 3.90 -7.29 -5.71
CA SER A 233 3.53 -8.70 -5.79
C SER A 233 3.41 -9.13 -7.27
N ASP A 234 3.57 -10.42 -7.54
CA ASP A 234 3.36 -11.02 -8.88
C ASP A 234 1.89 -11.01 -9.32
N THR A 235 0.95 -10.80 -8.40
CA THR A 235 -0.49 -10.95 -8.68
C THR A 235 -1.36 -9.81 -8.16
N GLN A 236 -0.84 -8.97 -7.27
CA GLN A 236 -1.61 -7.95 -6.60
C GLN A 236 -1.21 -6.56 -7.06
N ARG A 237 -2.22 -5.70 -7.10
CA ARG A 237 -2.05 -4.25 -7.27
C ARG A 237 -1.46 -3.65 -6.01
N GLN A 238 -0.49 -2.77 -6.22
CA GLN A 238 0.09 -1.89 -5.21
C GLN A 238 -0.20 -0.44 -5.59
N PHE A 239 -0.73 0.35 -4.65
CA PHE A 239 -1.09 1.74 -4.94
C PHE A 239 0.14 2.60 -5.27
N GLY A 240 1.15 2.59 -4.39
CA GLY A 240 2.31 3.47 -4.53
C GLY A 240 3.63 2.77 -4.26
N ALA A 241 4.71 3.05 -5.00
CA ALA A 241 6.04 2.59 -4.58
C ALA A 241 6.64 3.52 -3.53
N ILE A 242 6.70 4.82 -3.80
CA ILE A 242 7.13 5.86 -2.87
C ILE A 242 6.09 6.98 -2.84
N ASN A 243 5.50 7.23 -1.67
CA ASN A 243 4.44 8.22 -1.50
C ASN A 243 4.96 9.45 -0.76
N MET A 244 4.83 10.62 -1.39
CA MET A 244 5.19 11.94 -0.86
C MET A 244 3.97 12.87 -0.89
N VAL A 245 2.86 12.36 -0.34
CA VAL A 245 1.51 12.92 -0.51
C VAL A 245 0.93 13.42 0.81
N ASP A 246 1.41 12.93 1.95
CA ASP A 246 0.84 13.20 3.27
C ASP A 246 1.32 14.54 3.86
N PRO A 247 0.42 15.31 4.51
CA PRO A 247 0.71 16.68 4.97
C PRO A 247 1.28 16.76 6.40
N ASN A 248 1.90 15.69 6.92
CA ASN A 248 2.56 15.76 8.23
C ASN A 248 3.61 16.88 8.24
N TYR A 249 3.88 17.44 9.44
CA TYR A 249 4.73 18.63 9.59
C TYR A 249 4.24 19.81 8.74
N ASN A 250 2.93 19.96 8.59
CA ASN A 250 2.26 20.94 7.74
C ASN A 250 2.66 20.84 6.26
N GLY A 251 2.94 19.64 5.77
CA GLY A 251 3.37 19.39 4.39
C GLY A 251 4.84 19.66 4.14
N ASN A 252 5.69 19.73 5.18
CA ASN A 252 7.10 20.06 5.02
C ASN A 252 7.94 18.85 4.56
N TYR A 253 8.51 18.93 3.36
CA TYR A 253 9.47 17.98 2.79
C TYR A 253 10.85 18.61 2.57
N SER A 254 11.14 19.75 3.18
CA SER A 254 12.41 20.46 3.03
C SER A 254 13.60 19.56 3.33
N GLY A 255 14.56 19.49 2.41
CA GLY A 255 15.76 18.66 2.51
C GLY A 255 15.52 17.16 2.30
N VAL A 256 14.31 16.71 1.95
CA VAL A 256 14.06 15.32 1.56
C VAL A 256 14.79 14.99 0.26
N VAL A 257 15.46 13.85 0.25
CA VAL A 257 16.11 13.28 -0.94
C VAL A 257 15.59 11.88 -1.20
N VAL A 258 15.03 11.64 -2.39
CA VAL A 258 14.63 10.32 -2.88
C VAL A 258 15.45 10.00 -4.11
N SER A 259 16.50 9.19 -3.95
CA SER A 259 17.46 8.98 -5.03
C SER A 259 17.92 7.54 -5.19
N ASP A 260 18.23 7.17 -6.44
CA ASP A 260 18.86 5.90 -6.79
C ASP A 260 18.02 4.67 -6.37
N ASN A 261 16.71 4.83 -6.19
CA ASN A 261 15.81 3.72 -5.87
C ASN A 261 15.43 2.95 -7.13
N ILE A 262 15.13 1.67 -6.97
CA ILE A 262 14.65 0.78 -8.02
C ILE A 262 13.19 0.44 -7.74
N ILE A 263 12.31 0.70 -8.69
CA ILE A 263 10.87 0.42 -8.59
C ILE A 263 10.49 -0.55 -9.71
N THR A 264 9.95 -1.70 -9.35
CA THR A 264 9.67 -2.80 -10.29
C THR A 264 8.26 -3.35 -10.12
N GLY A 265 7.44 -3.26 -11.17
CA GLY A 265 6.21 -4.03 -11.26
C GLY A 265 6.44 -5.39 -11.92
N THR A 266 5.81 -6.46 -11.41
CA THR A 266 6.07 -7.84 -11.85
C THR A 266 4.80 -8.68 -12.05
N GLY A 267 4.90 -9.68 -12.92
CA GLY A 267 3.83 -10.66 -13.14
C GLY A 267 2.55 -10.03 -13.70
N ASN A 268 1.41 -10.39 -13.11
CA ASN A 268 0.11 -9.76 -13.32
C ASN A 268 -0.18 -8.69 -12.25
N GLY A 269 0.66 -8.57 -11.22
CA GLY A 269 0.66 -7.44 -10.32
C GLY A 269 1.28 -6.22 -10.98
N PHE A 270 1.08 -5.07 -10.36
CA PHE A 270 1.59 -3.80 -10.85
C PHE A 270 1.60 -2.75 -9.75
N ILE A 271 2.34 -1.67 -10.00
CA ILE A 271 2.33 -0.47 -9.17
C ILE A 271 1.55 0.60 -9.92
N GLU A 272 0.46 1.12 -9.35
CA GLU A 272 -0.32 2.19 -10.00
C GLU A 272 0.53 3.44 -10.17
N LEU A 273 1.20 3.85 -9.08
CA LEU A 273 1.99 5.06 -9.02
C LEU A 273 3.40 4.76 -8.48
N GLY A 274 4.42 4.97 -9.29
CA GLY A 274 5.82 4.80 -8.90
C GLY A 274 6.20 5.76 -7.77
N ILE A 275 6.22 7.06 -8.05
CA ILE A 275 6.42 8.12 -7.05
C ILE A 275 5.29 9.14 -7.15
N GLY A 276 4.47 9.22 -6.10
CA GLY A 276 3.42 10.23 -5.99
C GLY A 276 3.90 11.44 -5.22
N MET A 277 3.77 12.64 -5.79
CA MET A 277 4.32 13.86 -5.22
C MET A 277 3.28 14.97 -5.10
N GLY A 278 2.99 15.35 -3.85
CA GLY A 278 2.10 16.46 -3.52
C GLY A 278 0.71 16.02 -3.11
N SER A 279 0.02 16.93 -2.44
CA SER A 279 -1.21 16.66 -1.69
C SER A 279 -2.45 16.41 -2.55
N GLN A 280 -2.35 16.60 -3.86
CA GLN A 280 -3.46 16.42 -4.81
C GLN A 280 -3.37 15.11 -5.59
N VAL A 281 -2.32 14.32 -5.42
CA VAL A 281 -2.07 13.12 -6.24
C VAL A 281 -2.82 11.89 -5.73
N TRP A 282 -2.97 11.75 -4.41
CA TRP A 282 -3.55 10.56 -3.78
C TRP A 282 -5.09 10.52 -3.80
N SER A 283 -5.70 9.44 -3.30
CA SER A 283 -7.15 9.21 -3.32
C SER A 283 -7.98 10.18 -2.46
N ASN A 284 -7.36 10.76 -1.43
CA ASN A 284 -7.96 11.77 -0.55
C ASN A 284 -7.18 13.09 -0.67
N PRO A 285 -7.33 13.83 -1.77
CA PRO A 285 -6.58 15.06 -1.97
C PRO A 285 -6.91 16.09 -0.89
N HIS A 286 -5.89 16.76 -0.35
CA HIS A 286 -6.06 17.76 0.70
C HIS A 286 -5.64 19.15 0.22
N PRO A 287 -6.37 20.23 0.56
CA PRO A 287 -6.14 21.59 0.01
C PRO A 287 -4.78 22.21 0.37
N LEU A 288 -4.12 21.74 1.43
CA LEU A 288 -2.79 22.21 1.81
C LEU A 288 -1.74 21.60 0.89
N ASN A 289 -0.92 22.43 0.24
CA ASN A 289 0.21 21.98 -0.58
C ASN A 289 1.31 21.39 0.30
N ASN A 290 1.99 20.37 -0.22
CA ASN A 290 3.29 19.96 0.32
C ASN A 290 4.36 20.94 -0.18
N PHE A 291 5.47 21.08 0.54
CA PHE A 291 6.48 22.07 0.20
C PHE A 291 7.92 21.61 0.43
N GLY A 292 8.84 22.15 -0.39
CA GLY A 292 10.26 21.84 -0.41
C GLY A 292 11.15 23.01 0.01
N PRO A 293 12.49 22.92 -0.18
CA PRO A 293 13.14 22.25 -1.31
C PRO A 293 13.31 20.73 -1.16
N THR A 294 13.01 19.98 -2.22
CA THR A 294 13.12 18.50 -2.25
C THR A 294 13.78 18.01 -3.54
N THR A 295 14.53 16.91 -3.45
CA THR A 295 15.24 16.31 -4.59
C THR A 295 14.77 14.87 -4.83
N VAL A 296 14.35 14.58 -6.07
CA VAL A 296 13.96 13.23 -6.51
C VAL A 296 14.73 12.88 -7.78
N THR A 297 15.76 12.05 -7.67
CA THR A 297 16.74 11.88 -8.77
C THR A 297 17.16 10.45 -9.01
N ASN A 298 17.52 10.13 -10.26
CA ASN A 298 18.18 8.86 -10.60
C ASN A 298 17.43 7.60 -10.16
N ASN A 299 16.11 7.68 -9.95
CA ASN A 299 15.30 6.49 -9.66
C ASN A 299 15.04 5.74 -10.98
N ILE A 300 15.06 4.41 -10.93
CA ILE A 300 14.88 3.54 -12.08
C ILE A 300 13.54 2.82 -11.95
N PHE A 301 12.68 2.99 -12.95
CA PHE A 301 11.39 2.33 -13.05
C PHE A 301 11.44 1.24 -14.12
N ARG A 302 10.93 0.05 -13.80
CA ARG A 302 10.90 -1.07 -14.74
C ARG A 302 9.66 -1.95 -14.59
N GLY A 303 9.26 -2.62 -15.67
CA GLY A 303 8.13 -3.55 -15.66
C GLY A 303 6.78 -2.84 -15.54
N ASN A 304 5.85 -3.44 -14.79
CA ASN A 304 4.44 -3.02 -14.72
C ASN A 304 4.23 -1.84 -13.76
N VAL A 305 4.54 -0.62 -14.22
CA VAL A 305 4.24 0.63 -13.48
C VAL A 305 3.30 1.49 -14.31
N GLY A 306 2.14 1.84 -13.74
CA GLY A 306 1.09 2.60 -14.42
C GLY A 306 1.56 4.01 -14.77
N PHE A 307 1.87 4.79 -13.73
CA PHE A 307 2.49 6.11 -13.85
C PHE A 307 3.78 6.14 -13.02
N SER A 308 4.91 6.47 -13.63
CA SER A 308 6.20 6.46 -12.92
C SER A 308 6.33 7.61 -11.92
N ILE A 309 6.04 8.86 -12.32
CA ILE A 309 6.05 10.02 -11.40
C ILE A 309 4.88 10.94 -11.74
N VAL A 310 4.11 11.33 -10.71
CA VAL A 310 3.02 12.31 -10.83
C VAL A 310 3.20 13.43 -9.81
N ILE A 311 3.11 14.69 -10.26
CA ILE A 311 3.28 15.88 -9.42
C ILE A 311 2.03 16.77 -9.47
N ASN A 312 1.43 17.02 -8.29
CA ASN A 312 0.35 17.99 -8.10
C ASN A 312 0.16 18.35 -6.61
N GLY A 313 0.02 19.63 -6.27
CA GLY A 313 -0.12 20.11 -4.90
C GLY A 313 1.22 20.23 -4.17
N TRP A 314 2.20 20.89 -4.81
CA TRP A 314 3.55 21.10 -4.30
C TRP A 314 3.98 22.57 -4.43
N GLU A 315 4.76 23.10 -3.50
CA GLU A 315 5.35 24.44 -3.57
C GLU A 315 6.78 24.54 -2.98
N ASP A 316 7.39 25.72 -3.06
CA ASP A 316 8.67 26.12 -2.44
C ASP A 316 9.91 25.26 -2.75
N GLY A 317 9.89 24.47 -3.82
CA GLY A 317 11.12 23.91 -4.38
C GLY A 317 11.06 22.43 -4.68
N LEU A 318 11.18 22.08 -5.95
CA LEU A 318 11.22 20.70 -6.38
C LEU A 318 12.23 20.50 -7.51
N SER A 319 13.12 19.52 -7.34
CA SER A 319 14.05 19.07 -8.38
C SER A 319 13.82 17.60 -8.68
N VAL A 320 13.24 17.29 -9.83
CA VAL A 320 12.93 15.93 -10.29
C VAL A 320 13.66 15.64 -11.60
N THR A 321 14.83 15.02 -11.52
CA THR A 321 15.72 14.89 -12.70
C THR A 321 16.45 13.55 -12.75
N GLY A 322 16.81 13.10 -13.95
CA GLY A 322 17.60 11.87 -14.13
C GLY A 322 16.86 10.57 -13.82
N ASN A 323 15.56 10.60 -13.60
CA ASN A 323 14.76 9.40 -13.36
C ASN A 323 14.54 8.64 -14.68
N ASP A 324 14.78 7.33 -14.68
CA ASP A 324 14.77 6.49 -15.87
C ASP A 324 13.50 5.65 -15.95
N VAL A 325 12.69 5.91 -16.99
CA VAL A 325 11.45 5.20 -17.30
C VAL A 325 11.56 4.34 -18.56
N SER A 326 12.77 4.16 -19.11
CA SER A 326 13.01 3.44 -20.37
C SER A 326 12.79 1.93 -20.28
N HIS A 327 12.61 1.39 -19.07
CA HIS A 327 12.43 -0.03 -18.80
C HIS A 327 10.99 -0.41 -18.41
N ILE A 328 10.04 0.53 -18.52
CA ILE A 328 8.62 0.27 -18.26
C ILE A 328 8.00 -0.61 -19.35
N HIS A 329 7.11 -1.52 -18.95
CA HIS A 329 6.28 -2.29 -19.86
C HIS A 329 5.34 -1.34 -20.62
N SER A 330 5.33 -1.41 -21.96
CA SER A 330 4.49 -0.58 -22.81
C SER A 330 3.82 -1.41 -23.91
N PRO A 331 2.51 -1.21 -24.18
CA PRO A 331 1.66 -0.20 -23.55
C PRO A 331 1.21 -0.58 -22.12
N SER A 332 0.96 0.42 -21.27
CA SER A 332 0.47 0.17 -19.90
C SER A 332 -0.88 -0.57 -19.85
N SER A 333 -1.65 -0.52 -20.94
CA SER A 333 -2.91 -1.25 -21.11
C SER A 333 -2.75 -2.78 -21.15
N ASP A 334 -1.54 -3.30 -21.28
CA ASP A 334 -1.29 -4.75 -21.25
C ASP A 334 -1.44 -5.34 -19.84
N PHE A 335 -1.24 -4.52 -18.80
CA PHE A 335 -1.23 -4.98 -17.40
C PHE A 335 -2.15 -4.17 -16.48
N ALA A 336 -2.70 -3.04 -16.92
CA ALA A 336 -3.60 -2.21 -16.13
C ALA A 336 -4.73 -1.62 -16.98
N ASP A 337 -5.77 -1.14 -16.32
CA ASP A 337 -6.93 -0.50 -16.94
C ASP A 337 -7.24 0.84 -16.28
N ALA A 338 -7.60 1.85 -17.08
CA ALA A 338 -7.89 3.21 -16.62
C ALA A 338 -9.38 3.60 -16.74
N SER A 339 -10.29 2.66 -17.00
CA SER A 339 -11.71 2.93 -17.27
C SER A 339 -12.43 3.61 -16.10
N SER A 340 -11.93 3.41 -14.87
CA SER A 340 -12.41 4.07 -13.65
C SER A 340 -11.78 5.45 -13.40
N CYS A 341 -10.78 5.84 -14.17
CA CYS A 341 -10.08 7.10 -14.01
C CYS A 341 -10.81 8.30 -14.63
N GLY A 342 -10.44 9.51 -14.19
CA GLY A 342 -10.85 10.76 -14.83
C GLY A 342 -10.23 10.97 -16.22
N SER A 343 -10.77 11.94 -16.96
CA SER A 343 -10.41 12.18 -18.37
C SER A 343 -8.93 12.47 -18.60
N GLN A 344 -8.31 13.25 -17.71
CA GLN A 344 -6.88 13.59 -17.80
C GLN A 344 -6.00 12.35 -17.60
N GLN A 345 -6.31 11.53 -16.60
CA GLN A 345 -5.60 10.29 -16.32
C GLN A 345 -5.78 9.28 -17.46
N GLN A 346 -6.99 9.11 -18.00
CA GLN A 346 -7.23 8.23 -19.14
C GLN A 346 -6.45 8.68 -20.38
N ALA A 347 -6.41 9.98 -20.66
CA ALA A 347 -5.63 10.53 -21.77
C ALA A 347 -4.12 10.31 -21.58
N ALA A 348 -3.61 10.55 -20.36
CA ALA A 348 -2.20 10.31 -20.02
C ALA A 348 -1.84 8.82 -20.14
N PHE A 349 -2.68 7.93 -19.62
CA PHE A 349 -2.51 6.47 -19.68
C PHE A 349 -2.50 5.95 -21.11
N ALA A 350 -3.49 6.34 -21.93
CA ALA A 350 -3.58 5.94 -23.33
C ALA A 350 -2.36 6.41 -24.15
N ALA A 351 -1.78 7.56 -23.79
CA ALA A 351 -0.57 8.09 -24.40
C ALA A 351 0.74 7.59 -23.74
N ASN A 352 0.67 6.62 -22.83
CA ASN A 352 1.81 6.06 -22.09
C ASN A 352 2.68 7.14 -21.40
N ARG A 353 2.05 8.19 -20.86
CA ARG A 353 2.76 9.26 -20.15
C ARG A 353 3.20 8.78 -18.77
N GLN A 354 4.50 8.54 -18.62
CA GLN A 354 5.07 8.02 -17.38
C GLN A 354 5.46 9.11 -16.37
N LEU A 355 5.81 10.30 -16.85
CA LEU A 355 6.18 11.45 -16.02
C LEU A 355 5.15 12.56 -16.27
N VAL A 356 4.38 12.91 -15.26
CA VAL A 356 3.23 13.82 -15.38
C VAL A 356 3.29 14.91 -14.33
N VAL A 357 2.99 16.15 -14.74
CA VAL A 357 2.91 17.30 -13.83
C VAL A 357 1.71 18.17 -14.17
N TYR A 358 1.02 18.68 -13.15
CA TYR A 358 0.12 19.82 -13.30
C TYR A 358 0.82 21.09 -12.82
N ASN A 359 1.42 21.85 -13.74
CA ASN A 359 2.26 23.01 -13.43
C ASN A 359 1.58 24.07 -12.54
N PRO A 360 0.30 24.43 -12.71
CA PRO A 360 -0.36 25.35 -11.79
C PRO A 360 -0.45 24.86 -10.34
N GLY A 361 -0.36 23.53 -10.13
CA GLY A 361 -0.26 22.90 -8.82
C GLY A 361 1.16 22.57 -8.38
N ALA A 362 2.19 23.00 -9.12
CA ALA A 362 3.61 22.77 -8.81
C ALA A 362 4.37 24.12 -8.76
N GLY A 363 4.44 24.70 -7.57
CA GLY A 363 5.06 25.99 -7.30
C GLY A 363 6.57 26.01 -7.54
N THR A 364 7.10 27.22 -7.73
CA THR A 364 8.53 27.46 -8.02
C THR A 364 9.38 27.58 -6.75
N PRO A 365 10.69 27.27 -6.80
CA PRO A 365 11.47 26.84 -7.97
C PRO A 365 11.17 25.39 -8.36
N LEU A 366 10.96 25.15 -9.66
CA LEU A 366 10.63 23.84 -10.21
C LEU A 366 11.65 23.46 -11.28
N THR A 367 12.35 22.35 -11.09
CA THR A 367 13.32 21.80 -12.04
C THR A 367 12.89 20.37 -12.39
N LEU A 368 12.47 20.16 -13.64
CA LEU A 368 12.03 18.86 -14.13
C LEU A 368 12.94 18.40 -15.27
N GLN A 369 13.14 17.09 -15.42
CA GLN A 369 13.70 16.52 -16.64
C GLN A 369 12.78 16.74 -17.85
N PRO A 370 13.31 16.75 -19.09
CA PRO A 370 12.55 17.16 -20.28
C PRO A 370 11.31 16.31 -20.61
N ASP A 371 11.25 15.07 -20.14
CA ASP A 371 10.24 14.09 -20.54
C ASP A 371 8.90 14.24 -19.79
N PHE A 372 8.81 15.19 -18.84
CA PHE A 372 7.57 15.48 -18.13
C PHE A 372 6.49 15.99 -19.08
N TYR A 373 5.34 15.34 -19.04
CA TYR A 373 4.12 15.78 -19.71
C TYR A 373 3.34 16.73 -18.79
N GLU A 374 3.14 17.96 -19.27
CA GLU A 374 2.27 18.93 -18.61
C GLU A 374 0.80 18.64 -18.90
N LEU A 375 0.02 18.47 -17.83
CA LEU A 375 -1.43 18.32 -17.95
C LEU A 375 -2.09 19.63 -18.39
N PRO A 376 -3.03 19.59 -19.35
CA PRO A 376 -3.77 20.76 -19.79
C PRO A 376 -4.82 21.23 -18.77
N ALA A 377 -5.22 20.37 -17.84
CA ALA A 377 -6.17 20.68 -16.77
C ALA A 377 -5.82 19.91 -15.49
N ASN A 378 -6.33 20.39 -14.35
CA ASN A 378 -6.09 19.77 -13.05
C ASN A 378 -6.62 18.33 -13.03
N ALA A 379 -5.86 17.43 -12.40
CA ALA A 379 -6.25 16.05 -12.14
C ALA A 379 -5.75 15.62 -10.76
N SER A 380 -6.65 15.06 -9.96
CA SER A 380 -6.38 14.47 -8.64
C SER A 380 -6.82 13.02 -8.61
N ASN A 381 -6.42 12.29 -7.56
CA ASN A 381 -6.69 10.85 -7.41
C ASN A 381 -6.15 10.03 -8.59
N TRP A 382 -4.85 9.76 -8.55
CA TRP A 382 -4.16 8.91 -9.52
C TRP A 382 -4.16 7.42 -9.14
N LEU A 383 -4.80 7.08 -8.01
CA LEU A 383 -5.04 5.70 -7.56
C LEU A 383 -6.34 5.16 -8.17
N CYS A 384 -6.43 5.22 -9.48
CA CYS A 384 -7.63 4.93 -10.23
C CYS A 384 -7.46 3.77 -11.20
N LEU A 385 -6.26 3.20 -11.29
CA LEU A 385 -5.97 2.09 -12.19
C LEU A 385 -6.45 0.78 -11.56
N GLY A 386 -7.01 -0.10 -12.39
CA GLY A 386 -7.43 -1.44 -12.01
C GLY A 386 -6.63 -2.51 -12.76
N HIS A 387 -6.84 -3.76 -12.36
CA HIS A 387 -6.47 -4.90 -13.20
C HIS A 387 -7.18 -4.80 -14.57
N PRO A 388 -6.59 -5.34 -15.66
CA PRO A 388 -7.19 -5.33 -16.99
C PRO A 388 -8.64 -5.81 -16.96
N LEU A 389 -9.56 -4.97 -17.42
CA LEU A 389 -10.97 -5.32 -17.50
C LEU A 389 -11.23 -6.14 -18.78
N PRO A 390 -12.15 -7.12 -18.72
CA PRO A 390 -12.50 -7.86 -19.92
C PRO A 390 -13.32 -7.00 -20.88
N THR A 391 -13.37 -7.38 -22.14
CA THR A 391 -14.25 -6.75 -23.15
C THR A 391 -15.69 -7.29 -23.10
N GLN A 392 -15.89 -8.41 -22.41
CA GLN A 392 -17.19 -9.04 -22.22
C GLN A 392 -17.28 -9.78 -20.88
N GLN A 393 -18.48 -9.93 -20.35
CA GLN A 393 -18.75 -10.73 -19.15
C GLN A 393 -19.98 -11.59 -19.36
N SER A 394 -19.90 -12.86 -18.94
CA SER A 394 -20.96 -13.85 -19.15
C SER A 394 -21.51 -14.38 -17.83
N PHE A 395 -22.81 -14.67 -17.82
CA PHE A 395 -23.53 -15.21 -16.68
C PHE A 395 -24.33 -16.45 -17.10
N ALA A 396 -24.26 -17.50 -16.26
CA ALA A 396 -25.15 -18.64 -16.34
C ALA A 396 -26.51 -18.30 -15.71
N PRO A 397 -27.60 -19.05 -16.02
CA PRO A 397 -28.88 -18.88 -15.34
C PRO A 397 -28.72 -18.95 -13.81
N GLY A 398 -29.31 -17.99 -13.11
CA GLY A 398 -29.22 -17.80 -11.66
C GLY A 398 -27.92 -17.16 -11.16
N ALA A 399 -27.03 -16.69 -12.04
CA ALA A 399 -25.73 -16.14 -11.66
C ALA A 399 -25.66 -14.60 -11.67
N LEU A 400 -26.73 -13.90 -12.06
CA LEU A 400 -26.80 -12.44 -12.03
C LEU A 400 -28.06 -12.00 -11.29
N SER A 401 -27.89 -11.23 -10.22
CA SER A 401 -28.94 -10.52 -9.49
C SER A 401 -28.31 -9.23 -8.94
N VAL A 402 -28.74 -8.08 -9.48
CA VAL A 402 -28.17 -6.76 -9.16
C VAL A 402 -29.30 -5.75 -9.01
N ASN A 403 -29.38 -5.12 -7.84
CA ASN A 403 -30.34 -4.06 -7.59
C ASN A 403 -29.76 -2.66 -7.86
N ALA A 404 -30.64 -1.67 -8.00
CA ALA A 404 -30.21 -0.29 -8.27
C ALA A 404 -29.48 0.40 -7.11
N GLN A 405 -29.52 -0.17 -5.91
CA GLN A 405 -28.70 0.30 -4.79
C GLN A 405 -27.21 0.00 -4.99
N THR A 406 -26.89 -1.19 -5.52
CA THR A 406 -25.51 -1.56 -5.92
C THR A 406 -25.14 -1.01 -7.30
N SER A 407 -26.15 -0.79 -8.15
CA SER A 407 -26.13 -0.12 -9.46
C SER A 407 -25.29 -0.79 -10.55
N THR A 408 -24.03 -1.15 -10.30
CA THR A 408 -23.14 -1.73 -11.33
C THR A 408 -23.50 -3.18 -11.64
N VAL A 409 -23.89 -3.45 -12.88
CA VAL A 409 -24.19 -4.80 -13.38
C VAL A 409 -22.92 -5.47 -13.92
N VAL A 410 -22.20 -4.79 -14.82
CA VAL A 410 -20.87 -5.21 -15.29
C VAL A 410 -19.96 -4.00 -15.45
N LEU A 411 -18.67 -4.22 -15.22
CA LEU A 411 -17.60 -3.27 -15.52
C LEU A 411 -16.66 -3.94 -16.54
N LEU A 412 -16.58 -3.34 -17.72
CA LEU A 412 -15.80 -3.82 -18.86
C LEU A 412 -14.82 -2.72 -19.28
N GLN A 413 -13.87 -3.07 -20.13
CA GLN A 413 -12.92 -2.10 -20.68
C GLN A 413 -13.68 -0.95 -21.38
N ASN A 414 -13.48 0.27 -20.87
CA ASN A 414 -14.12 1.52 -21.27
C ASN A 414 -15.66 1.48 -21.32
N PHE A 415 -16.29 0.55 -20.59
CA PHE A 415 -17.74 0.39 -20.66
C PHE A 415 -18.33 -0.08 -19.33
N ARG A 416 -19.40 0.56 -18.89
CA ARG A 416 -20.13 0.18 -17.68
C ARG A 416 -21.60 -0.03 -17.98
N VAL A 417 -22.13 -1.14 -17.48
CA VAL A 417 -23.57 -1.37 -17.46
C VAL A 417 -24.07 -1.17 -16.04
N GLN A 418 -25.12 -0.38 -15.88
CA GLN A 418 -25.72 -0.12 -14.58
C GLN A 418 -27.24 -0.13 -14.64
N VAL A 419 -27.87 -0.59 -13.55
CA VAL A 419 -29.28 -0.36 -13.28
C VAL A 419 -29.40 0.91 -12.41
N GLN A 420 -30.22 1.85 -12.88
CA GLN A 420 -30.47 3.15 -12.24
C GLN A 420 -31.58 3.04 -11.20
N GLY A 421 -31.69 4.03 -10.31
CA GLY A 421 -32.65 4.05 -9.20
C GLY A 421 -34.13 4.05 -9.63
N ASP A 422 -34.42 4.33 -10.89
CA ASP A 422 -35.73 4.23 -11.52
C ASP A 422 -35.94 2.90 -12.30
N GLY A 423 -35.01 1.96 -12.17
CA GLY A 423 -35.03 0.65 -12.83
C GLY A 423 -34.47 0.67 -14.26
N ASN A 424 -34.07 1.82 -14.79
CA ASN A 424 -33.53 1.88 -16.14
C ASN A 424 -32.16 1.19 -16.21
N LEU A 425 -32.01 0.20 -17.09
CA LEU A 425 -30.76 -0.52 -17.32
C LEU A 425 -30.02 0.16 -18.47
N VAL A 426 -28.82 0.65 -18.23
CA VAL A 426 -28.12 1.55 -19.15
C VAL A 426 -26.68 1.11 -19.34
N GLY A 427 -26.22 1.11 -20.59
CA GLY A 427 -24.82 0.93 -20.96
C GLY A 427 -24.15 2.26 -21.31
N TYR A 428 -23.05 2.54 -20.63
CA TYR A 428 -22.23 3.73 -20.80
C TYR A 428 -20.89 3.36 -21.41
N ASP A 429 -20.51 4.06 -22.46
CA ASP A 429 -19.11 4.20 -22.86
C ASP A 429 -18.46 5.23 -21.94
N THR A 430 -17.36 4.83 -21.34
CA THR A 430 -16.59 5.62 -20.36
C THR A 430 -15.21 6.02 -20.89
N ALA A 431 -14.97 5.83 -22.20
CA ALA A 431 -13.72 6.20 -22.84
C ALA A 431 -13.48 7.71 -22.75
N GLY A 432 -12.25 8.09 -22.40
CA GLY A 432 -11.87 9.48 -22.19
C GLY A 432 -12.43 10.09 -20.90
N GLY A 433 -12.99 9.29 -19.98
CA GLY A 433 -13.55 9.75 -18.72
C GLY A 433 -14.89 10.46 -18.83
N GLU A 434 -15.47 10.52 -20.03
CA GLU A 434 -16.83 11.02 -20.27
C GLU A 434 -17.80 9.84 -20.35
N TRP A 435 -18.97 9.99 -19.73
CA TRP A 435 -19.96 8.91 -19.65
C TRP A 435 -21.05 9.16 -20.67
N THR A 436 -20.98 8.44 -21.79
CA THR A 436 -21.95 8.58 -22.87
C THR A 436 -22.84 7.35 -22.94
N VAL A 437 -24.16 7.57 -22.89
CA VAL A 437 -25.14 6.50 -23.03
C VAL A 437 -25.07 5.94 -24.45
N LYS A 438 -24.82 4.63 -24.57
CA LYS A 438 -24.88 3.91 -25.86
C LYS A 438 -26.21 3.20 -26.06
N TRP A 439 -26.82 2.73 -24.97
CA TRP A 439 -28.15 2.13 -24.97
C TRP A 439 -28.79 2.23 -23.59
N ALA A 440 -30.11 2.17 -23.56
CA ALA A 440 -30.91 2.07 -22.35
C ALA A 440 -32.07 1.10 -22.60
N SER A 441 -32.54 0.41 -21.56
CA SER A 441 -33.76 -0.39 -21.65
C SER A 441 -35.00 0.48 -21.89
N SER A 442 -34.92 1.78 -21.55
CA SER A 442 -36.01 2.74 -21.62
C SER A 442 -37.22 2.29 -20.79
N ARG A 443 -36.95 1.56 -19.70
CA ARG A 443 -37.95 1.07 -18.75
C ARG A 443 -37.75 1.74 -17.41
N TYR A 444 -38.84 2.30 -16.90
CA TYR A 444 -38.85 3.10 -15.68
C TYR A 444 -39.95 2.60 -14.77
N SER A 445 -39.68 2.55 -13.47
CA SER A 445 -40.68 2.25 -12.45
C SER A 445 -40.58 3.24 -11.29
N SER A 446 -41.74 3.72 -10.83
CA SER A 446 -41.84 4.46 -9.58
C SER A 446 -41.79 3.55 -8.34
N ASN A 447 -41.80 2.22 -8.53
CA ASN A 447 -41.85 1.24 -7.45
C ASN A 447 -40.46 0.69 -7.08
N CYS A 448 -39.38 1.39 -7.43
CA CYS A 448 -38.01 0.99 -7.11
C CYS A 448 -37.62 1.24 -5.64
N GLY A 449 -38.49 1.88 -4.85
CA GLY A 449 -38.12 2.37 -3.52
C GLY A 449 -37.26 3.64 -3.60
N SER A 450 -37.20 4.39 -2.50
CA SER A 450 -36.50 5.68 -2.45
C SER A 450 -34.99 5.58 -2.67
N ASP A 451 -34.41 4.40 -2.45
CA ASP A 451 -32.99 4.08 -2.62
C ASP A 451 -32.73 3.17 -3.84
N GLY A 452 -33.75 2.90 -4.66
CA GLY A 452 -33.64 2.00 -5.82
C GLY A 452 -33.58 0.51 -5.48
N SER A 453 -33.55 0.13 -4.19
CA SER A 453 -33.32 -1.25 -3.75
C SER A 453 -34.37 -2.27 -4.21
N LYS A 454 -35.53 -1.81 -4.68
CA LYS A 454 -36.60 -2.68 -5.20
C LYS A 454 -36.55 -2.89 -6.70
N CYS A 455 -35.71 -2.16 -7.42
CA CYS A 455 -35.48 -2.41 -8.83
C CYS A 455 -34.23 -3.27 -9.02
N GLU A 456 -34.41 -4.40 -9.69
CA GLU A 456 -33.42 -5.47 -9.77
C GLU A 456 -33.37 -6.06 -11.18
N VAL A 457 -32.17 -6.18 -11.72
CA VAL A 457 -31.90 -6.94 -12.94
C VAL A 457 -31.44 -8.33 -12.54
N ASP A 458 -32.17 -9.34 -13.00
CA ASP A 458 -31.95 -10.75 -12.70
C ASP A 458 -31.85 -11.57 -13.99
N PHE A 459 -30.85 -12.44 -14.08
CA PHE A 459 -30.82 -13.52 -15.06
C PHE A 459 -31.20 -14.81 -14.35
N GLY A 460 -32.50 -15.04 -14.25
CA GLY A 460 -33.08 -16.07 -13.39
C GLY A 460 -32.65 -17.48 -13.76
N GLY A 461 -32.88 -18.44 -12.84
CA GLY A 461 -32.54 -19.85 -13.05
C GLY A 461 -33.30 -20.51 -14.21
N ASP A 462 -34.36 -19.89 -14.70
CA ASP A 462 -35.09 -20.31 -15.90
C ASP A 462 -34.43 -19.82 -17.21
N GLY A 463 -33.37 -19.02 -17.11
CA GLY A 463 -32.65 -18.46 -18.25
C GLY A 463 -33.32 -17.25 -18.88
N ASN A 464 -34.19 -16.55 -18.15
CA ASN A 464 -34.77 -15.28 -18.58
C ASN A 464 -34.03 -14.09 -17.96
N LEU A 465 -33.66 -13.08 -18.78
CA LEU A 465 -33.24 -11.78 -18.26
C LEU A 465 -34.47 -10.92 -17.97
N VAL A 466 -34.61 -10.47 -16.74
CA VAL A 466 -35.79 -9.76 -16.24
C VAL A 466 -35.34 -8.52 -15.46
N LEU A 467 -36.07 -7.42 -15.61
CA LEU A 467 -36.04 -6.31 -14.66
C LEU A 467 -37.29 -6.41 -13.77
N TYR A 468 -37.09 -6.46 -12.47
CA TYR A 468 -38.14 -6.41 -11.45
C TYR A 468 -38.26 -5.03 -10.81
N ASP A 469 -39.45 -4.71 -10.32
CA ASP A 469 -39.71 -3.68 -9.32
C ASP A 469 -40.43 -4.28 -8.09
N ALA A 470 -40.87 -3.46 -7.13
CA ALA A 470 -41.59 -3.96 -5.95
C ALA A 470 -42.93 -4.67 -6.24
N GLN A 471 -43.50 -4.49 -7.44
CA GLN A 471 -44.79 -5.07 -7.85
C GLN A 471 -44.62 -6.31 -8.73
N GLY A 472 -43.45 -6.52 -9.33
CA GLY A 472 -43.13 -7.70 -10.14
C GLY A 472 -42.27 -7.38 -11.35
N PRO A 473 -42.28 -8.22 -12.39
CA PRO A 473 -41.47 -7.99 -13.59
C PRO A 473 -41.99 -6.77 -14.36
N VAL A 474 -41.10 -5.81 -14.63
CA VAL A 474 -41.34 -4.61 -15.45
C VAL A 474 -41.16 -4.94 -16.94
N TRP A 475 -40.13 -5.73 -17.27
CA TRP A 475 -39.93 -6.29 -18.61
C TRP A 475 -39.03 -7.53 -18.53
N ASP A 476 -39.09 -8.37 -19.57
CA ASP A 476 -38.24 -9.54 -19.70
C ASP A 476 -37.82 -9.81 -21.16
N SER A 477 -36.78 -10.60 -21.33
CA SER A 477 -36.22 -10.96 -22.63
C SER A 477 -37.02 -12.03 -23.40
N GLY A 478 -38.02 -12.66 -22.79
CA GLY A 478 -38.81 -13.74 -23.40
C GLY A 478 -38.03 -15.04 -23.63
N THR A 479 -36.94 -15.25 -22.89
CA THR A 479 -36.01 -16.37 -23.09
C THR A 479 -36.15 -17.50 -22.06
N SER A 480 -37.15 -17.41 -21.18
CA SER A 480 -37.48 -18.46 -20.19
C SER A 480 -37.53 -19.87 -20.80
N GLY A 481 -36.88 -20.81 -20.13
CA GLY A 481 -36.72 -22.21 -20.54
C GLY A 481 -35.71 -22.44 -21.67
N ARG A 482 -35.19 -21.38 -22.30
CA ARG A 482 -34.32 -21.48 -23.49
C ARG A 482 -32.96 -20.80 -23.30
N GLY A 483 -32.87 -19.73 -22.52
CA GLY A 483 -31.62 -19.02 -22.27
C GLY A 483 -30.63 -19.86 -21.44
N LYS A 484 -29.38 -19.90 -21.89
CA LYS A 484 -28.27 -20.65 -21.26
C LYS A 484 -27.09 -19.77 -20.92
N THR A 485 -26.97 -18.61 -21.55
CA THR A 485 -25.89 -17.67 -21.27
C THR A 485 -26.35 -16.26 -21.57
N LEU A 486 -26.18 -15.37 -20.60
CA LEU A 486 -26.29 -13.93 -20.78
C LEU A 486 -24.88 -13.37 -20.95
N VAL A 487 -24.67 -12.51 -21.96
CA VAL A 487 -23.38 -11.86 -22.19
C VAL A 487 -23.58 -10.36 -22.34
N PHE A 488 -22.78 -9.59 -21.62
CA PHE A 488 -22.60 -8.16 -21.83
C PHE A 488 -21.29 -7.93 -22.58
N TYR A 489 -21.33 -7.05 -23.57
CA TYR A 489 -20.18 -6.63 -24.38
C TYR A 489 -19.93 -5.13 -24.20
N ASN A 490 -18.68 -4.71 -24.40
CA ASN A 490 -18.32 -3.29 -24.49
C ASN A 490 -18.53 -2.70 -25.90
N ALA A 491 -19.16 -3.43 -26.81
CA ALA A 491 -19.52 -3.02 -28.15
C ALA A 491 -20.85 -3.67 -28.57
N ALA A 492 -21.51 -3.14 -29.60
CA ALA A 492 -22.72 -3.75 -30.15
C ALA A 492 -22.42 -5.14 -30.77
N PRO A 493 -23.29 -6.17 -30.57
CA PRO A 493 -24.48 -6.15 -29.73
C PRO A 493 -24.13 -6.12 -28.24
N TRP A 494 -24.68 -5.15 -27.51
CA TRP A 494 -24.29 -4.84 -26.13
C TRP A 494 -24.69 -5.89 -25.12
N VAL A 495 -25.87 -6.49 -25.31
CA VAL A 495 -26.39 -7.56 -24.47
C VAL A 495 -26.92 -8.67 -25.35
N VAL A 496 -26.60 -9.92 -25.03
CA VAL A 496 -27.06 -11.09 -25.78
C VAL A 496 -27.48 -12.18 -24.80
N VAL A 497 -28.66 -12.75 -25.00
CA VAL A 497 -29.04 -14.04 -24.40
C VAL A 497 -28.93 -15.12 -25.47
N MET A 498 -28.13 -16.14 -25.19
CA MET A 498 -27.89 -17.28 -26.08
C MET A 498 -28.58 -18.55 -25.57
N GLY A 499 -28.96 -19.41 -26.52
CA GLY A 499 -29.48 -20.75 -26.26
C GLY A 499 -28.35 -21.80 -26.12
N GLU A 500 -28.77 -23.06 -26.03
CA GLU A 500 -27.87 -24.21 -25.79
C GLU A 500 -26.82 -24.45 -26.88
N GLU A 501 -27.13 -24.11 -28.12
CA GLU A 501 -26.21 -24.26 -29.27
C GLU A 501 -25.45 -22.94 -29.57
N GLY A 502 -25.50 -21.96 -28.66
CA GLY A 502 -24.87 -20.64 -28.85
C GLY A 502 -25.64 -19.70 -29.78
N GLN A 503 -26.83 -20.07 -30.23
CA GLN A 503 -27.70 -19.23 -31.04
C GLN A 503 -28.25 -18.05 -30.24
N THR A 504 -28.26 -16.85 -30.82
CA THR A 504 -28.86 -15.66 -30.21
C THR A 504 -30.38 -15.81 -30.11
N LEU A 505 -30.92 -15.72 -28.89
CA LEU A 505 -32.35 -15.74 -28.61
C LEU A 505 -32.94 -14.33 -28.44
N TRP A 506 -32.13 -13.42 -27.89
CA TRP A 506 -32.52 -12.04 -27.63
C TRP A 506 -31.26 -11.16 -27.56
N THR A 507 -31.39 -9.87 -27.92
CA THR A 507 -30.25 -8.93 -27.88
C THR A 507 -30.68 -7.46 -27.72
N ILE A 508 -29.78 -6.64 -27.17
CA ILE A 508 -29.78 -5.17 -27.29
C ILE A 508 -28.61 -4.78 -28.20
N ALA A 509 -28.90 -4.14 -29.33
CA ALA A 509 -27.88 -3.73 -30.31
C ALA A 509 -27.68 -2.21 -30.43
N ASP A 510 -28.74 -1.40 -30.28
CA ASP A 510 -28.70 0.07 -30.32
C ASP A 510 -29.88 0.67 -29.53
N LEU A 511 -29.92 2.01 -29.36
CA LEU A 511 -31.06 2.73 -28.76
C LEU A 511 -32.36 2.41 -29.52
N SER A 512 -33.32 1.78 -28.83
CA SER A 512 -34.71 1.65 -29.29
C SER A 512 -35.60 2.75 -28.74
#